data_AF-A0A0B2SDE9-F1
#
_entry.id   AF-A0A0B2SDE9-F1
#
_cell.length_a   1.000
_cell.length_b   1.000
_cell.length_c   1.000
_cell.angle_alpha   90.00
_cell.angle_beta   90.00
_cell.angle_gamma   90.00
#
_symmetry.space_group_name_H-M   'P 1'
#
loop_
_entity.id
_entity.type
_entity.pdbx_description
1 polymer ?
#
loop_
_entity_poly.entity_id
_entity_poly.type
_entity_poly.pdbx_seq_one_letter_code
_entity_poly.pdbx_strand_id
1 'polypeptide(L)'
;MAPGSTASSLLSDLKLRAIIENARQISKVIEEFGSFDKYIWSFVNHKPIISRFRYPRQVPVKTPKADVISKDLVRRGFRGVGPTVIYSFMQVVGLTNDHLISCFRFQDCMAVAEGKEENAVKDDAQQKEGDHVESDLSIAIDNLSLSSE
;
A
#
# COMPACT_ATOMS: atom_id res chain seq x y z
N MET A 1 -5.10 28.08 -9.14
CA MET A 1 -5.19 26.71 -9.73
C MET A 1 -5.62 26.86 -11.18
N ALA A 2 -4.95 26.21 -12.14
CA ALA A 2 -5.36 26.28 -13.54
C ALA A 2 -6.67 25.49 -13.72
N PRO A 3 -7.75 26.09 -14.23
CA PRO A 3 -8.98 25.36 -14.52
C PRO A 3 -8.70 24.34 -15.63
N GLY A 4 -8.92 23.05 -15.33
CA GLY A 4 -8.76 21.96 -16.31
C GLY A 4 -7.79 20.83 -15.93
N SER A 5 -7.29 20.75 -14.69
CA SER A 5 -6.59 19.53 -14.25
C SER A 5 -7.54 18.34 -14.25
N THR A 6 -7.18 17.27 -14.96
CA THR A 6 -7.99 16.03 -15.10
C THR A 6 -8.34 15.39 -13.75
N ALA A 7 -7.52 15.60 -12.73
CA ALA A 7 -7.77 15.10 -11.37
C ALA A 7 -9.04 15.70 -10.75
N SER A 8 -9.34 16.98 -11.01
CA SER A 8 -10.55 17.65 -10.50
C SER A 8 -11.84 17.16 -11.16
N SER A 9 -11.75 16.51 -12.33
CA SER A 9 -12.94 15.97 -13.01
C SER A 9 -13.35 14.57 -12.53
N LEU A 10 -12.47 13.86 -11.79
CA LEU A 10 -12.71 12.48 -11.35
C LEU A 10 -12.79 12.32 -9.83
N LEU A 11 -12.18 13.24 -9.07
CA LEU A 11 -12.11 13.17 -7.62
C LEU A 11 -12.76 14.39 -6.97
N SER A 12 -13.48 14.17 -5.87
CA SER A 12 -13.94 15.26 -5.02
C SER A 12 -12.75 15.89 -4.28
N ASP A 13 -12.88 17.17 -3.92
CA ASP A 13 -11.86 17.89 -3.16
C ASP A 13 -11.45 17.18 -1.87
N LEU A 14 -12.40 16.55 -1.18
CA LEU A 14 -12.13 15.75 0.02
C LEU A 14 -11.19 14.57 -0.29
N LYS A 15 -11.40 13.86 -1.40
CA LYS A 15 -10.53 12.76 -1.81
C LYS A 15 -9.15 13.26 -2.23
N LEU A 16 -9.08 14.39 -2.94
CA LEU A 16 -7.82 14.99 -3.34
C LEU A 16 -6.98 15.41 -2.11
N ARG A 17 -7.61 16.09 -1.14
CA ARG A 17 -6.99 16.44 0.16
C ARG A 17 -6.50 15.19 0.90
N ALA A 18 -7.30 14.13 0.92
CA ALA A 18 -6.92 12.86 1.56
C ALA A 18 -5.69 12.21 0.91
N ILE A 19 -5.57 12.27 -0.42
CA ILE A 19 -4.41 11.72 -1.15
C ILE A 19 -3.14 12.50 -0.80
N ILE A 20 -3.19 13.83 -0.82
CA ILE A 20 -2.03 14.68 -0.47
C ILE A 20 -1.61 14.42 0.98
N GLU A 21 -2.58 14.36 1.91
CA GLU A 21 -2.29 14.09 3.30
C GLU A 21 -1.68 12.70 3.50
N ASN A 22 -2.20 11.68 2.83
CA ASN A 22 -1.64 10.34 2.88
C ASN A 22 -0.20 10.29 2.34
N ALA A 23 0.12 11.05 1.28
CA ALA A 23 1.49 11.15 0.76
C ALA A 23 2.45 11.76 1.80
N ARG A 24 2.02 12.78 2.53
CA ARG A 24 2.79 13.34 3.67
C ARG A 24 3.03 12.31 4.76
N GLN A 25 2.00 11.53 5.12
CA GLN A 25 2.15 10.50 6.15
C GLN A 25 3.02 9.32 5.70
N ILE A 26 3.00 8.97 4.40
CA ILE A 26 3.94 8.00 3.83
C ILE A 26 5.38 8.49 4.01
N SER A 27 5.67 9.75 3.70
CA SER A 27 7.02 10.31 3.84
C SER A 27 7.54 10.17 5.28
N LYS A 28 6.72 10.50 6.28
CA LYS A 28 7.07 10.29 7.70
C LYS A 28 7.27 8.82 8.08
N VAL A 29 6.46 7.91 7.52
CA VAL A 29 6.65 6.47 7.72
C VAL A 29 7.97 6.01 7.08
N ILE A 30 8.35 6.55 5.92
CA ILE A 30 9.64 6.25 5.31
C ILE A 30 10.78 6.78 6.20
N GLU A 31 10.69 7.99 6.74
CA GLU A 31 11.67 8.52 7.69
C GLU A 31 11.82 7.63 8.95
N GLU A 32 10.71 7.11 9.49
CA GLU A 32 10.71 6.29 10.73
C GLU A 32 11.14 4.83 10.49
N PHE A 33 10.72 4.21 9.39
CA PHE A 33 10.90 2.77 9.12
C PHE A 33 11.87 2.48 7.96
N GLY A 34 12.41 3.51 7.33
CA GLY A 34 13.24 3.46 6.11
C GLY A 34 12.48 3.09 4.83
N SER A 35 11.24 2.60 4.92
CA SER A 35 10.41 2.23 3.77
C SER A 35 8.97 1.95 4.18
N PHE A 36 8.01 2.40 3.37
CA PHE A 36 6.60 2.05 3.54
C PHE A 36 6.34 0.54 3.35
N ASP A 37 7.08 -0.11 2.44
CA ASP A 37 6.98 -1.55 2.21
C ASP A 37 7.41 -2.34 3.45
N LYS A 38 8.59 -2.02 4.02
CA LYS A 38 9.05 -2.64 5.27
C LYS A 38 8.05 -2.44 6.40
N TYR A 39 7.52 -1.23 6.54
CA TYR A 39 6.51 -0.91 7.53
C TYR A 39 5.25 -1.78 7.35
N ILE A 40 4.69 -1.84 6.14
CA ILE A 40 3.40 -2.52 5.92
C ILE A 40 3.52 -4.04 6.00
N TRP A 41 4.62 -4.62 5.52
CA TRP A 41 4.89 -6.06 5.61
C TRP A 41 5.23 -6.51 7.03
N SER A 42 5.69 -5.61 7.90
CA SER A 42 5.97 -5.94 9.30
C SER A 42 4.72 -6.42 10.06
N PHE A 43 3.52 -5.94 9.69
CA PHE A 43 2.26 -6.40 10.26
C PHE A 43 1.93 -7.87 9.99
N VAL A 44 2.54 -8.46 8.96
CA VAL A 44 2.38 -9.87 8.57
C VAL A 44 3.68 -10.67 8.72
N ASN A 45 4.64 -10.16 9.51
CA ASN A 45 5.94 -10.79 9.71
C ASN A 45 6.66 -11.10 8.39
N HIS A 46 6.52 -10.22 7.39
CA HIS A 46 7.09 -10.38 6.05
C HIS A 46 6.72 -11.70 5.35
N LYS A 47 5.57 -12.28 5.71
CA LYS A 47 5.03 -13.48 5.07
C LYS A 47 3.55 -13.25 4.74
N PRO A 48 3.13 -13.49 3.49
CA PRO A 48 1.74 -13.28 3.12
C PRO A 48 0.83 -14.30 3.81
N ILE A 49 -0.39 -13.87 4.11
CA ILE A 49 -1.43 -14.71 4.71
C ILE A 49 -2.11 -15.51 3.59
N ILE A 50 -2.33 -16.81 3.79
CA ILE A 50 -2.93 -17.67 2.77
C ILE A 50 -4.27 -18.17 3.27
N SER A 51 -5.37 -17.73 2.64
CA SER A 51 -6.72 -17.97 3.16
C SER A 51 -7.42 -19.24 2.65
N ARG A 52 -6.90 -19.86 1.57
CA ARG A 52 -7.39 -21.14 0.98
C ARG A 52 -8.92 -21.25 0.83
N PHE A 53 -9.58 -20.17 0.40
CA PHE A 53 -11.03 -20.16 0.24
C PHE A 53 -11.49 -21.06 -0.92
N ARG A 54 -12.57 -21.82 -0.72
CA ARG A 54 -13.17 -22.64 -1.78
C ARG A 54 -14.25 -21.90 -2.56
N TYR A 55 -14.96 -20.99 -1.91
CA TYR A 55 -16.08 -20.26 -2.48
C TYR A 55 -16.00 -18.74 -2.19
N PRO A 56 -16.44 -17.87 -3.11
CA PRO A 56 -16.41 -16.41 -2.91
C PRO A 56 -17.07 -15.94 -1.62
N ARG A 57 -18.18 -16.56 -1.22
CA ARG A 57 -18.92 -16.23 0.02
C ARG A 57 -18.12 -16.46 1.32
N GLN A 58 -17.00 -17.16 1.25
CA GLN A 58 -16.11 -17.37 2.40
C GLN A 58 -15.10 -16.24 2.57
N VAL A 59 -14.86 -15.45 1.52
CA VAL A 59 -13.98 -14.29 1.58
C VAL A 59 -14.67 -13.24 2.46
N PRO A 60 -14.09 -12.88 3.62
CA PRO A 60 -14.73 -11.92 4.51
C PRO A 60 -14.69 -10.51 3.91
N VAL A 61 -15.49 -9.58 4.44
CA VAL A 61 -15.42 -8.16 4.04
C VAL A 61 -14.24 -7.44 4.70
N LYS A 62 -13.78 -7.94 5.84
CA LYS A 62 -12.62 -7.46 6.58
C LYS A 62 -12.09 -8.54 7.52
N THR A 63 -10.85 -8.39 7.99
CA THR A 63 -10.22 -9.34 8.92
C THR A 63 -9.74 -8.64 10.20
N PRO A 64 -9.53 -9.38 11.31
CA PRO A 64 -8.93 -8.81 12.51
C PRO A 64 -7.55 -8.17 12.25
N LYS A 65 -6.77 -8.73 11.30
CA LYS A 65 -5.49 -8.16 10.89
C LYS A 65 -5.67 -6.80 10.21
N ALA A 66 -6.66 -6.67 9.32
CA ALA A 66 -6.99 -5.39 8.69
C ALA A 66 -7.49 -4.35 9.71
N ASP A 67 -8.24 -4.76 10.75
CA ASP A 67 -8.65 -3.86 11.84
C ASP A 67 -7.43 -3.30 12.61
N VAL A 68 -6.38 -4.12 12.83
CA VAL A 68 -5.13 -3.69 13.49
C VAL A 68 -4.37 -2.68 12.63
N ILE A 69 -4.15 -3.00 11.35
CA ILE A 69 -3.43 -2.13 10.41
C ILE A 69 -4.19 -0.81 10.23
N SER A 70 -5.52 -0.87 10.05
CA SER A 70 -6.38 0.30 9.95
C SER A 70 -6.25 1.22 11.15
N LYS A 71 -6.28 0.69 12.37
CA LYS A 71 -6.12 1.49 13.60
C LYS A 71 -4.76 2.18 13.65
N ASP A 72 -3.69 1.52 13.22
CA ASP A 72 -2.36 2.12 13.21
C ASP A 72 -2.26 3.25 12.18
N LEU A 73 -2.73 3.02 10.95
CA LEU A 73 -2.75 4.04 9.90
C LEU A 73 -3.61 5.24 10.28
N VAL A 74 -4.78 5.03 10.91
CA VAL A 74 -5.61 6.13 11.44
C VAL A 74 -4.84 6.92 12.51
N ARG A 75 -4.14 6.23 13.43
CA ARG A 75 -3.32 6.89 14.46
C ARG A 75 -2.20 7.73 13.85
N ARG A 76 -1.63 7.27 12.73
CA ARG A 76 -0.60 7.98 11.95
C ARG A 76 -1.17 9.09 11.06
N GLY A 77 -2.47 9.36 11.10
CA GLY A 77 -3.10 10.47 10.39
C GLY A 77 -3.54 10.17 8.97
N PHE A 78 -3.43 8.91 8.50
CA PHE A 78 -3.94 8.52 7.19
C PHE A 78 -5.47 8.68 7.12
N ARG A 79 -5.96 8.99 5.92
CA ARG A 79 -7.36 9.22 5.57
C ARG A 79 -7.86 8.13 4.62
N GLY A 80 -9.12 7.72 4.80
CA GLY A 80 -9.74 6.69 3.97
C GLY A 80 -9.27 5.26 4.26
N VAL A 81 -8.57 5.04 5.37
CA VAL A 81 -7.96 3.76 5.75
C VAL A 81 -8.84 2.92 6.68
N GLY A 82 -10.14 2.84 6.40
CA GLY A 82 -11.06 2.00 7.17
C GLY A 82 -10.74 0.49 7.01
N PRO A 83 -11.15 -0.39 7.95
CA PRO A 83 -10.73 -1.80 7.93
C PRO A 83 -11.08 -2.57 6.65
N THR A 84 -12.22 -2.28 6.03
CA THR A 84 -12.60 -2.86 4.73
C THR A 84 -11.66 -2.41 3.62
N VAL A 85 -11.32 -1.11 3.57
CA VAL A 85 -10.39 -0.55 2.59
C VAL A 85 -8.99 -1.16 2.77
N ILE A 86 -8.55 -1.29 4.02
CA ILE A 86 -7.26 -1.91 4.34
C ILE A 86 -7.24 -3.39 3.99
N TYR A 87 -8.33 -4.12 4.22
CA TYR A 87 -8.39 -5.50 3.79
C TYR A 87 -8.32 -5.64 2.27
N SER A 88 -9.05 -4.80 1.52
CA SER A 88 -8.92 -4.75 0.06
C SER A 88 -7.52 -4.38 -0.41
N PHE A 89 -6.86 -3.42 0.27
CA PHE A 89 -5.47 -3.08 0.02
C PHE A 89 -4.55 -4.30 0.25
N MET A 90 -4.70 -5.01 1.38
CA MET A 90 -3.94 -6.23 1.67
C MET A 90 -4.06 -7.29 0.58
N GLN A 91 -5.26 -7.45 0.00
CA GLN A 91 -5.50 -8.38 -1.11
C GLN A 91 -4.78 -7.95 -2.39
N VAL A 92 -4.84 -6.66 -2.72
CA VAL A 92 -4.25 -6.12 -3.97
C VAL A 92 -2.72 -6.12 -3.92
N VAL A 93 -2.12 -5.76 -2.79
CA VAL A 93 -0.65 -5.70 -2.65
C VAL A 93 -0.01 -7.04 -2.29
N GLY A 94 -0.81 -8.10 -2.11
CA GLY A 94 -0.32 -9.45 -1.85
C GLY A 94 0.05 -9.74 -0.40
N LEU A 95 -0.33 -8.89 0.56
CA LEU A 95 -0.21 -9.20 2.00
C LEU A 95 -1.10 -10.40 2.38
N THR A 96 -2.17 -10.63 1.61
CA THR A 96 -2.96 -11.85 1.68
C THR A 96 -3.18 -12.43 0.28
N ASN A 97 -3.05 -13.74 0.14
CA ASN A 97 -3.44 -14.49 -1.04
C ASN A 97 -4.85 -15.06 -0.80
N ASP A 98 -5.84 -14.30 -1.25
CA ASP A 98 -7.27 -14.64 -1.14
C ASP A 98 -7.85 -15.19 -2.44
N HIS A 99 -7.01 -15.52 -3.42
CA HIS A 99 -7.47 -16.28 -4.57
C HIS A 99 -8.17 -17.56 -4.09
N LEU A 100 -9.29 -17.91 -4.73
CA LEU A 100 -9.93 -19.20 -4.48
C LEU A 100 -8.96 -20.31 -4.82
N ILE A 101 -9.03 -21.44 -4.11
CA ILE A 101 -8.18 -22.62 -4.40
C ILE A 101 -8.34 -23.14 -5.83
N SER A 102 -9.46 -22.84 -6.49
CA SER A 102 -9.74 -23.19 -7.89
C SER A 102 -9.29 -22.12 -8.89
N CYS A 103 -8.79 -20.97 -8.44
CA CYS A 103 -8.26 -19.93 -9.31
C CYS A 103 -6.93 -20.39 -9.92
N PHE A 104 -6.75 -20.18 -11.22
CA PHE A 104 -5.52 -20.58 -11.91
C PHE A 104 -4.25 -19.92 -11.34
N ARG A 105 -4.38 -18.72 -10.73
CA ARG A 105 -3.26 -18.00 -10.09
C ARG A 105 -2.97 -18.42 -8.65
N PHE A 106 -3.82 -19.25 -8.04
CA PHE A 106 -3.66 -19.56 -6.61
C PHE A 106 -2.29 -20.18 -6.32
N GLN A 107 -1.86 -21.16 -7.14
CA GLN A 107 -0.56 -21.82 -6.98
C GLN A 107 0.61 -20.90 -7.31
N ASP A 108 0.50 -20.08 -8.36
CA ASP A 108 1.56 -19.13 -8.72
C ASP A 108 1.79 -18.11 -7.60
N CYS A 109 0.71 -17.52 -7.07
CA CYS A 109 0.79 -16.58 -5.95
C CYS A 109 1.25 -17.26 -4.64
N MET A 110 0.98 -18.56 -4.47
CA MET A 110 1.50 -19.37 -3.36
C MET A 110 3.00 -19.64 -3.47
N ALA A 111 3.50 -19.94 -4.68
CA ALA A 111 4.91 -20.24 -4.89
C ALA A 111 5.80 -19.02 -4.60
N VAL A 112 5.36 -17.83 -5.02
CA VAL A 112 6.02 -16.55 -4.70
C VAL A 112 6.02 -16.30 -3.19
N ALA A 113 4.93 -16.61 -2.50
CA ALA A 113 4.80 -16.48 -1.05
C ALA A 113 5.76 -17.37 -0.24
N GLU A 114 6.13 -18.55 -0.78
CA GLU A 114 6.99 -19.53 -0.12
C GLU A 114 8.48 -19.37 -0.43
N GLY A 115 8.87 -18.36 -1.23
CA GLY A 115 10.28 -18.04 -1.50
C GLY A 115 10.98 -19.02 -2.46
N LYS A 116 10.24 -19.70 -3.33
CA LYS A 116 10.82 -20.52 -4.40
C LYS A 116 11.10 -19.66 -5.64
N GLU A 117 12.16 -18.85 -5.58
CA GLU A 117 12.76 -18.28 -6.78
C GLU A 117 13.65 -19.32 -7.44
N GLU A 118 13.28 -19.79 -8.63
CA GLU A 118 14.26 -20.35 -9.56
C GLU A 118 15.00 -19.17 -10.22
N ASN A 119 16.32 -19.12 -10.01
CA ASN A 119 17.24 -18.05 -10.42
C ASN A 119 17.05 -17.55 -11.87
N ALA A 120 17.01 -16.21 -12.06
CA ALA A 120 18.05 -15.43 -12.77
C ALA A 120 17.49 -14.13 -13.37
N VAL A 121 17.81 -12.97 -12.78
CA VAL A 121 18.48 -11.87 -13.49
C VAL A 121 19.53 -11.29 -12.54
N LYS A 122 20.75 -11.17 -13.08
CA LYS A 122 21.97 -10.80 -12.38
C LYS A 122 21.90 -9.38 -11.83
N ASP A 123 22.44 -9.22 -10.62
CA ASP A 123 22.91 -7.95 -10.07
C ASP A 123 23.74 -7.20 -11.12
N ASP A 124 23.37 -5.95 -11.36
CA ASP A 124 24.38 -4.91 -11.55
C ASP A 124 24.19 -3.88 -10.45
N ALA A 125 25.14 -3.90 -9.51
CA ALA A 125 25.21 -2.96 -8.43
C ALA A 125 25.71 -1.62 -8.96
N GLN A 126 24.81 -0.65 -9.11
CA GLN A 126 25.15 0.76 -8.96
C GLN A 126 24.46 1.32 -7.72
N GLN A 127 25.20 1.33 -6.62
CA GLN A 127 24.91 2.15 -5.45
C GLN A 127 25.14 3.62 -5.80
N LYS A 128 24.07 4.42 -5.79
CA LYS A 128 23.95 5.80 -5.26
C LYS A 128 22.78 6.51 -5.93
N GLU A 129 21.66 6.64 -5.23
CA GLU A 129 20.62 7.69 -5.41
C GLU A 129 19.48 7.46 -4.38
N GLY A 130 19.83 7.39 -3.08
CA GLY A 130 18.84 7.26 -2.00
C GLY A 130 18.44 8.62 -1.42
N ASP A 131 19.43 9.45 -1.09
CA ASP A 131 19.20 10.67 -0.32
C ASP A 131 18.63 11.84 -1.15
N HIS A 132 18.92 11.92 -2.45
CA HIS A 132 18.45 13.05 -3.28
C HIS A 132 16.97 12.94 -3.66
N VAL A 133 16.50 11.72 -3.96
CA VAL A 133 15.12 11.47 -4.39
C VAL A 133 14.12 11.67 -3.24
N GLU A 134 14.54 11.39 -1.99
CA GLU A 134 13.70 11.50 -0.80
C GLU A 134 13.47 12.96 -0.38
N SER A 135 14.53 13.79 -0.46
CA SER A 135 14.45 15.24 -0.34
C SER A 135 13.50 15.83 -1.38
N ASP A 136 13.63 15.40 -2.64
CA ASP A 136 12.81 15.91 -3.74
C ASP A 136 11.33 15.51 -3.61
N LEU A 137 11.04 14.31 -3.10
CA LEU A 137 9.66 13.85 -2.87
C LEU A 137 8.97 14.65 -1.76
N SER A 138 9.67 14.89 -0.65
CA SER A 138 9.14 15.70 0.46
C SER A 138 8.86 17.14 0.00
N ILE A 139 9.82 17.74 -0.72
CA ILE A 139 9.67 19.08 -1.32
C ILE A 139 8.50 19.11 -2.32
N ALA A 140 8.36 18.09 -3.17
CA ALA A 140 7.26 18.03 -4.14
C ALA A 140 5.89 17.95 -3.46
N ILE A 141 5.76 17.20 -2.37
CA ILE A 141 4.50 17.05 -1.63
C ILE A 141 4.14 18.36 -0.89
N ASP A 142 5.12 19.08 -0.35
CA ASP A 142 4.88 20.35 0.34
C ASP A 142 4.41 21.46 -0.61
N ASN A 143 4.84 21.41 -1.88
CA ASN A 143 4.36 22.30 -2.93
C ASN A 143 2.92 22.00 -3.37
N LEU A 144 2.34 20.85 -3.00
CA LEU A 144 0.93 20.53 -3.22
C LEU A 144 0.05 21.22 -2.17
N SER A 145 -0.09 22.54 -2.31
CA SER A 145 -1.04 23.32 -1.50
C SER A 145 -2.38 23.44 -2.24
N LEU A 146 -3.44 22.91 -1.63
CA LEU A 146 -4.81 23.22 -2.02
C LEU A 146 -5.23 24.48 -1.28
N SER A 147 -5.18 25.63 -1.97
CA SER A 147 -5.72 26.88 -1.47
C SER A 147 -7.13 26.66 -0.92
N SER A 148 -7.36 27.13 0.30
CA SER A 148 -8.67 27.10 0.92
C SER A 148 -9.41 28.35 0.43
N GLU A 149 -10.34 28.18 -0.49
CA GLU A 149 -11.43 29.13 -0.69
C GLU A 149 -12.64 28.69 0.14
#